data_AF-A0A7L3GXS4-F1
#
_entry.id   AF-A0A7L3GXS4-F1
#
_cell.length_a   1.000
_cell.length_b   1.000
_cell.length_c   1.000
_cell.angle_alpha   90.00
_cell.angle_beta   90.00
_cell.angle_gamma   90.00
#
_symmetry.space_group_name_H-M   'P 1'
#
loop_
_entity.id
_entity.type
_entity.pdbx_description
1 polymer ?
#
loop_
_entity_poly.entity_id
_entity_poly.type
_entity_poly.pdbx_seq_one_letter_code
_entity_poly.pdbx_strand_id
1 'polypeptide(L)'
;VLAEILTGIKALDEGRHPIYLKDMIADEIQIAKESSCSKVKNFEKLAAKEICCKYLDRKAGHLLEEVAVAFASAICLCLRRKNSTIAEVLEIMEIAENKLREHYICGGSTFGFSMNTPEETDDETTSVSMDVPSAGENKEDSTQPAILTSADPSFSIFGLFCFSALARETSWKIKINDQKKKLMENILLYEEDKLNSSELFES
;
A
#
# COMPACT_ATOMS: atom_id res chain seq x y z
N VAL A 1 7.83 1.66 9.20
CA VAL A 1 7.35 2.02 7.83
C VAL A 1 6.12 1.20 7.46
N LEU A 2 6.15 0.13 6.64
CA LEU A 2 4.92 -0.55 6.19
C LEU A 2 3.95 -0.90 7.33
N ALA A 3 4.43 -1.55 8.41
CA ALA A 3 3.61 -1.85 9.58
C ALA A 3 3.03 -0.60 10.27
N GLU A 4 3.78 0.50 10.34
CA GLU A 4 3.33 1.77 10.93
C GLU A 4 2.28 2.47 10.06
N ILE A 5 2.36 2.31 8.72
CA ILE A 5 1.35 2.82 7.77
C ILE A 5 0.04 2.02 7.91
N LEU A 6 0.12 0.68 7.94
CA LEU A 6 -1.08 -0.17 8.03
C LEU A 6 -1.81 -0.03 9.38
N THR A 7 -1.06 0.18 10.48
CA THR A 7 -1.61 0.13 11.84
C THR A 7 -1.80 1.48 12.50
N GLY A 8 -1.18 2.55 11.99
CA GLY A 8 -1.13 3.86 12.65
C GLY A 8 -0.30 3.87 13.95
N ILE A 9 0.26 2.72 14.37
CA ILE A 9 1.06 2.57 15.58
C ILE A 9 2.50 3.03 15.27
N LYS A 10 3.11 3.77 16.20
CA LYS A 10 4.50 4.21 16.08
C LYS A 10 5.47 3.03 16.09
N ALA A 11 6.52 3.12 15.27
CA ALA A 11 7.51 2.04 15.13
C ALA A 11 8.23 1.68 16.44
N LEU A 12 8.33 2.65 17.36
CA LEU A 12 8.85 2.51 18.72
C LEU A 12 7.95 3.33 19.66
N ASP A 13 7.50 2.70 20.75
CA ASP A 13 7.01 3.39 21.95
C ASP A 13 8.19 3.59 22.91
N GLU A 14 8.45 4.85 23.30
CA GLU A 14 9.55 5.25 24.18
C GLU A 14 9.14 5.30 25.67
N GLY A 15 8.05 4.63 26.03
CA GLY A 15 7.64 4.44 27.42
C GLY A 15 8.68 3.74 28.30
N ARG A 16 8.38 3.61 29.61
CA ARG A 16 9.29 3.00 30.61
C ARG A 16 9.81 1.60 30.24
N HIS A 17 9.05 0.87 29.42
CA HIS A 17 9.46 -0.38 28.79
C HIS A 17 9.28 -0.19 27.28
N PRO A 18 10.36 0.00 26.50
CA PRO A 18 10.22 0.30 25.08
C PRO A 18 9.61 -0.86 24.30
N ILE A 19 8.62 -0.57 23.46
CA ILE A 19 7.94 -1.58 22.62
C ILE A 19 8.20 -1.25 21.15
N TYR A 20 8.75 -2.19 20.40
CA TYR A 20 8.93 -2.05 18.95
C TYR A 20 7.76 -2.71 18.21
N LEU A 21 7.11 -1.96 17.32
CA LEU A 21 6.02 -2.47 16.48
C LEU A 21 6.45 -3.70 15.65
N LYS A 22 7.70 -3.72 15.18
CA LYS A 22 8.26 -4.83 14.40
C LYS A 22 8.24 -6.16 15.17
N ASP A 23 8.45 -6.10 16.50
CA ASP A 23 8.61 -7.28 17.35
C ASP A 23 7.20 -7.82 17.71
N MET A 24 6.26 -6.93 18.05
CA MET A 24 4.84 -7.30 18.23
C MET A 24 4.24 -7.97 16.99
N ILE A 25 4.55 -7.48 15.79
CA ILE A 25 4.09 -8.11 14.54
C ILE A 25 4.84 -9.43 14.26
N ALA A 26 6.12 -9.54 14.62
CA ALA A 26 6.88 -10.78 14.47
C ALA A 26 6.37 -11.89 15.41
N ASP A 27 5.93 -11.53 16.62
CA ASP A 27 5.27 -12.43 17.57
C ASP A 27 3.96 -12.97 17.00
N GLU A 28 3.11 -12.12 16.41
CA GLU A 28 1.87 -12.55 15.75
C GLU A 28 2.13 -13.51 14.56
N ILE A 29 3.17 -13.24 13.76
CA ILE A 29 3.61 -14.15 12.68
C ILE A 29 4.08 -15.50 13.24
N GLN A 30 4.77 -15.50 14.39
CA GLN A 30 5.26 -16.71 15.03
C GLN A 30 4.10 -17.50 15.69
N ILE A 31 3.13 -16.84 16.32
CA ILE A 31 1.89 -17.45 16.85
C ILE A 31 1.10 -18.11 15.71
N ALA A 32 0.87 -17.40 14.61
CA ALA A 32 0.17 -17.94 13.44
C ALA A 32 0.90 -19.15 12.81
N LYS A 33 2.24 -19.14 12.85
CA LYS A 33 3.06 -20.25 12.37
C LYS A 33 3.01 -21.45 13.32
N GLU A 34 3.03 -21.24 14.63
CA GLU A 34 2.92 -22.29 15.65
C GLU A 34 1.53 -22.94 15.67
N SER A 35 0.46 -22.17 15.40
CA SER A 35 -0.89 -22.72 15.24
C SER A 35 -1.07 -23.53 13.95
N SER A 36 -0.21 -23.31 12.95
CA SER A 36 -0.27 -24.00 11.66
C SER A 36 0.69 -25.21 11.58
N CYS A 37 0.23 -26.39 11.97
CA CYS A 37 1.03 -27.64 11.91
C CYS A 37 1.41 -28.14 10.49
N SER A 38 1.18 -27.35 9.43
CA SER A 38 1.49 -27.72 8.04
C SER A 38 2.74 -26.99 7.53
N LYS A 39 3.62 -27.70 6.80
CA LYS A 39 4.86 -27.13 6.22
C LYS A 39 4.65 -26.11 5.08
N VAL A 40 3.41 -25.82 4.68
CA VAL A 40 3.08 -24.95 3.54
C VAL A 40 3.04 -23.48 3.99
N LYS A 41 3.40 -22.54 3.10
CA LYS A 41 3.47 -21.07 3.35
C LYS A 41 2.14 -20.40 3.79
N ASN A 42 1.09 -21.16 4.03
CA ASN A 42 -0.26 -20.66 4.35
C ASN A 42 -0.32 -19.81 5.63
N PHE A 43 0.62 -19.99 6.56
CA PHE A 43 0.68 -19.21 7.79
C PHE A 43 0.91 -17.71 7.56
N GLU A 44 1.56 -17.33 6.45
CA GLU A 44 1.81 -15.92 6.11
C GLU A 44 0.49 -15.19 5.82
N LYS A 45 -0.46 -15.86 5.16
CA LYS A 45 -1.82 -15.34 4.89
C LYS A 45 -2.71 -15.34 6.14
N LEU A 46 -2.52 -16.30 7.05
CA LEU A 46 -3.21 -16.33 8.35
C LEU A 46 -2.72 -15.19 9.25
N ALA A 47 -1.40 -15.02 9.38
CA ALA A 47 -0.79 -13.90 10.09
C ALA A 47 -1.25 -12.55 9.52
N ALA A 48 -1.28 -12.41 8.18
CA ALA A 48 -1.74 -11.19 7.53
C ALA A 48 -3.20 -10.84 7.91
N LYS A 49 -4.11 -11.82 7.89
CA LYS A 49 -5.49 -11.63 8.35
C LYS A 49 -5.56 -11.23 9.82
N GLU A 50 -4.83 -11.92 10.69
CA GLU A 50 -4.82 -11.67 12.13
C GLU A 50 -4.30 -10.26 12.46
N ILE A 51 -3.23 -9.83 11.77
CA ILE A 51 -2.68 -8.47 11.85
C ILE A 51 -3.72 -7.43 11.43
N CYS A 52 -4.46 -7.66 10.34
CA CYS A 52 -5.56 -6.77 9.93
C CYS A 52 -6.68 -6.71 10.97
N CYS A 53 -7.11 -7.85 11.52
CA CYS A 53 -8.19 -7.91 12.51
C CYS A 53 -7.85 -7.16 13.81
N LYS A 54 -6.60 -7.31 14.30
CA LYS A 54 -6.13 -6.73 15.56
C LYS A 54 -5.66 -5.28 15.43
N TYR A 55 -4.89 -4.96 14.40
CA TYR A 55 -4.04 -3.76 14.38
C TYR A 55 -4.32 -2.78 13.24
N LEU A 56 -5.19 -3.08 12.25
CA LEU A 56 -5.50 -2.14 11.16
C LEU A 56 -6.01 -0.79 11.69
N ASP A 57 -5.48 0.33 11.17
CA ASP A 57 -5.90 1.65 11.64
C ASP A 57 -7.35 1.98 11.22
N ARG A 58 -8.26 1.87 12.17
CA ARG A 58 -9.68 2.20 12.00
C ARG A 58 -9.94 3.71 11.81
N LYS A 59 -8.94 4.57 12.03
CA LYS A 59 -9.03 6.03 11.80
C LYS A 59 -8.67 6.41 10.37
N ALA A 60 -7.97 5.54 9.62
CA ALA A 60 -7.53 5.80 8.25
C ALA A 60 -8.64 5.62 7.19
N GLY A 61 -9.87 5.28 7.59
CA GLY A 61 -11.00 5.01 6.71
C GLY A 61 -11.19 3.52 6.39
N HIS A 62 -12.06 3.22 5.44
CA HIS A 62 -12.31 1.83 5.01
C HIS A 62 -11.33 1.41 3.91
N LEU A 63 -10.47 0.44 4.24
CA LEU A 63 -9.67 -0.31 3.27
C LEU A 63 -10.36 -1.65 2.97
N LEU A 64 -10.33 -2.12 1.71
CA LEU A 64 -10.85 -3.45 1.34
C LEU A 64 -10.07 -4.55 2.06
N GLU A 65 -10.75 -5.64 2.44
CA GLU A 65 -10.10 -6.76 3.15
C GLU A 65 -8.98 -7.39 2.32
N GLU A 66 -9.21 -7.59 1.02
CA GLU A 66 -8.23 -8.18 0.10
C GLU A 66 -6.96 -7.32 -0.03
N VAL A 67 -7.13 -6.00 -0.03
CA VAL A 67 -6.02 -5.04 -0.13
C VAL A 67 -5.29 -4.94 1.21
N ALA A 68 -6.02 -4.88 2.32
CA ALA A 68 -5.45 -4.90 3.67
C ALA A 68 -4.62 -6.18 3.91
N VAL A 69 -5.15 -7.35 3.54
CA VAL A 69 -4.47 -8.64 3.67
C VAL A 69 -3.26 -8.75 2.73
N ALA A 70 -3.31 -8.17 1.53
CA ALA A 70 -2.14 -8.11 0.64
C ALA A 70 -1.03 -7.21 1.22
N PHE A 71 -1.39 -6.03 1.74
CA PHE A 71 -0.46 -5.13 2.44
C PHE A 71 0.15 -5.80 3.69
N ALA A 72 -0.66 -6.46 4.50
CA ALA A 72 -0.21 -7.22 5.66
C ALA A 72 0.68 -8.41 5.26
N SER A 73 0.42 -9.05 4.12
CA SER A 73 1.29 -10.10 3.57
C SER A 73 2.67 -9.55 3.20
N ALA A 74 2.75 -8.36 2.59
CA ALA A 74 4.04 -7.69 2.33
C ALA A 74 4.83 -7.42 3.64
N ILE A 75 4.14 -6.98 4.69
CA ILE A 75 4.75 -6.82 6.04
C ILE A 75 5.26 -8.16 6.58
N CYS A 76 4.48 -9.24 6.47
CA CYS A 76 4.90 -10.58 6.89
C CYS A 76 6.17 -11.05 6.16
N LEU A 77 6.29 -10.76 4.86
CA LEU A 77 7.49 -11.08 4.07
C LEU A 77 8.72 -10.29 4.53
N CYS A 78 8.57 -9.00 4.84
CA CYS A 78 9.66 -8.18 5.36
C CYS A 78 10.16 -8.60 6.75
N LEU A 79 9.29 -9.18 7.59
CA LEU A 79 9.59 -9.48 9.00
C LEU A 79 9.85 -10.97 9.30
N ARG A 80 9.50 -11.90 8.39
CA ARG A 80 9.82 -13.32 8.58
C ARG A 80 11.33 -13.56 8.56
N ARG A 81 11.81 -14.58 9.30
CA ARG A 81 13.24 -14.94 9.38
C ARG A 81 13.92 -15.32 8.06
N LYS A 82 13.16 -15.58 6.99
CA LYS A 82 13.68 -15.78 5.63
C LYS A 82 13.56 -14.46 4.88
N ASN A 83 14.67 -13.75 4.73
CA ASN A 83 14.76 -12.52 3.94
C ASN A 83 14.03 -12.70 2.60
N SER A 84 12.93 -11.99 2.40
CA SER A 84 12.34 -11.81 1.08
C SER A 84 13.26 -10.91 0.24
N THR A 85 13.24 -11.10 -1.06
CA THR A 85 13.77 -10.11 -1.99
C THR A 85 12.90 -8.85 -1.95
N ILE A 86 13.48 -7.69 -2.27
CA ILE A 86 12.70 -6.46 -2.41
C ILE A 86 11.69 -6.56 -3.56
N ALA A 87 12.00 -7.33 -4.61
CA ALA A 87 11.12 -7.58 -5.74
C ALA A 87 9.81 -8.28 -5.34
N GLU A 88 9.86 -9.37 -4.55
CA GLU A 88 8.65 -10.06 -4.03
C GLU A 88 7.75 -9.12 -3.22
N VAL A 89 8.33 -8.19 -2.46
CA VAL A 89 7.59 -7.22 -1.64
C VAL A 89 6.94 -6.15 -2.53
N LEU A 90 7.66 -5.66 -3.53
CA LEU A 90 7.15 -4.68 -4.50
C LEU A 90 6.03 -5.25 -5.36
N GLU A 91 6.18 -6.49 -5.86
CA GLU A 91 5.16 -7.19 -6.66
C GLU A 91 3.83 -7.28 -5.89
N ILE A 92 3.86 -7.66 -4.60
CA ILE A 92 2.65 -7.77 -3.78
C ILE A 92 2.03 -6.40 -3.49
N MET A 93 2.84 -5.37 -3.27
CA MET A 93 2.36 -3.99 -3.10
C MET A 93 1.73 -3.43 -4.38
N GLU A 94 2.33 -3.69 -5.55
CA GLU A 94 1.79 -3.30 -6.85
C GLU A 94 0.47 -4.02 -7.15
N ILE A 95 0.36 -5.32 -6.87
CA ILE A 95 -0.90 -6.07 -6.98
C ILE A 95 -1.97 -5.50 -6.04
N ALA A 96 -1.60 -5.10 -4.82
CA ALA A 96 -2.52 -4.48 -3.86
C ALA A 96 -3.00 -3.11 -4.37
N GLU A 97 -2.11 -2.28 -4.92
CA GLU A 97 -2.45 -0.99 -5.51
C GLU A 97 -3.33 -1.12 -6.76
N ASN A 98 -3.00 -2.04 -7.67
CA ASN A 98 -3.79 -2.31 -8.87
C ASN A 98 -5.25 -2.67 -8.52
N LYS A 99 -5.44 -3.60 -7.58
CA LYS A 99 -6.79 -3.96 -7.07
C LYS A 99 -7.50 -2.78 -6.42
N LEU A 100 -6.78 -1.95 -5.67
CA LEU A 100 -7.34 -0.76 -5.04
C LEU A 100 -7.81 0.25 -6.10
N ARG A 101 -7.01 0.54 -7.13
CA ARG A 101 -7.40 1.41 -8.25
C ARG A 101 -8.56 0.84 -9.07
N GLU A 102 -8.54 -0.45 -9.39
CA GLU A 102 -9.64 -1.12 -10.10
C GLU A 102 -10.96 -0.95 -9.33
N HIS A 103 -10.93 -1.14 -8.01
CA HIS A 103 -12.10 -0.97 -7.17
C HIS A 103 -12.51 0.51 -6.99
N TYR A 104 -11.60 1.48 -7.09
CA TYR A 104 -11.98 2.92 -7.10
C TYR A 104 -12.49 3.41 -8.46
N ILE A 105 -12.00 2.85 -9.57
CA ILE A 105 -12.39 3.25 -10.94
C ILE A 105 -13.72 2.57 -11.34
N CYS A 106 -14.00 1.37 -10.84
CA CYS A 106 -15.24 0.63 -11.10
C CYS A 106 -16.27 0.73 -9.95
N GLY A 107 -15.83 0.98 -8.72
CA GLY A 107 -16.64 0.91 -7.50
C GLY A 107 -17.43 2.16 -7.12
N GLY A 108 -18.02 2.85 -8.10
CA GLY A 108 -19.27 3.57 -7.84
C GLY A 108 -20.44 2.60 -7.55
N SER A 109 -20.31 1.35 -7.99
CA SER A 109 -21.27 0.27 -7.76
C SER A 109 -20.56 -1.02 -7.37
N THR A 110 -20.85 -1.54 -6.17
CA THR A 110 -20.94 -2.98 -5.77
C THR A 110 -20.72 -3.19 -4.26
N PHE A 111 -21.53 -2.54 -3.42
CA PHE A 111 -21.96 -3.20 -2.17
C PHE A 111 -23.48 -3.11 -2.10
N GLY A 112 -24.12 -4.26 -1.96
CA GLY A 112 -25.42 -4.48 -2.61
C GLY A 112 -26.64 -3.91 -1.88
N PHE A 113 -27.63 -3.50 -2.68
CA PHE A 113 -29.02 -3.85 -2.38
C PHE A 113 -29.80 -4.24 -3.64
N SER A 114 -30.78 -5.11 -3.44
CA SER A 114 -31.61 -5.85 -4.40
C SER A 114 -31.93 -5.17 -5.75
N MET A 115 -31.54 -5.86 -6.82
CA MET A 115 -32.39 -6.28 -7.96
C MET A 115 -33.79 -5.62 -8.04
N ASN A 116 -33.95 -4.72 -9.03
CA ASN A 116 -35.23 -4.38 -9.65
C ASN A 116 -34.98 -4.16 -11.15
N THR A 117 -35.52 -5.04 -11.99
CA THR A 117 -35.75 -4.75 -13.41
C THR A 117 -37.03 -3.93 -13.53
N PRO A 118 -37.03 -2.73 -14.13
CA PRO A 118 -38.26 -2.11 -14.60
C PRO A 118 -38.79 -2.96 -15.76
N GLU A 119 -39.97 -3.55 -15.57
CA GLU A 119 -40.76 -4.14 -16.64
C GLU A 119 -41.26 -3.00 -17.53
N GLU A 120 -41.13 -3.11 -18.86
CA GLU A 120 -41.75 -2.15 -19.76
C GLU A 120 -43.28 -2.30 -19.68
N THR A 121 -43.97 -1.21 -19.38
CA THR A 121 -45.42 -1.11 -19.59
C THR A 121 -45.65 0.03 -20.58
N ASP A 122 -45.84 -0.36 -21.83
CA ASP A 122 -46.29 0.50 -22.92
C ASP A 122 -47.81 0.69 -22.79
N ASP A 123 -48.23 1.89 -22.39
CA ASP A 123 -49.63 2.32 -22.36
C ASP A 123 -49.80 3.57 -23.26
N GLU A 124 -49.68 3.37 -24.57
CA GLU A 124 -50.17 4.35 -25.54
C GLU A 124 -51.71 4.25 -25.66
N THR A 125 -52.47 5.27 -25.24
CA THR A 125 -53.63 5.79 -26.01
C THR A 125 -54.28 7.06 -25.41
N THR A 126 -53.96 8.20 -26.03
CA THR A 126 -54.93 9.15 -26.61
C THR A 126 -56.33 9.29 -25.98
N SER A 127 -56.60 10.43 -25.32
CA SER A 127 -57.81 11.24 -25.56
C SER A 127 -57.61 12.71 -25.13
N VAL A 128 -58.46 13.62 -25.63
CA VAL A 128 -58.22 15.07 -25.73
C VAL A 128 -59.42 15.88 -25.21
N SER A 129 -59.15 17.07 -24.61
CA SER A 129 -60.10 18.20 -24.36
C SER A 129 -61.13 18.05 -23.20
N MET A 130 -61.58 19.09 -22.47
CA MET A 130 -61.43 20.57 -22.53
C MET A 130 -61.34 21.24 -21.12
N ASP A 131 -60.62 22.38 -21.02
CA ASP A 131 -60.96 23.73 -20.44
C ASP A 131 -62.03 23.89 -19.30
N VAL A 132 -62.03 24.85 -18.35
CA VAL A 132 -61.36 26.18 -18.13
C VAL A 132 -61.12 26.42 -16.58
N PRO A 133 -60.85 27.61 -15.95
CA PRO A 133 -59.76 27.75 -14.97
C PRO A 133 -60.17 28.11 -13.53
N SER A 134 -59.20 28.22 -12.62
CA SER A 134 -59.35 28.99 -11.36
C SER A 134 -58.07 29.77 -11.02
N ALA A 135 -58.23 30.99 -10.51
CA ALA A 135 -57.16 31.96 -10.30
C ALA A 135 -56.43 31.76 -8.95
N GLY A 136 -55.15 32.14 -8.91
CA GLY A 136 -54.32 32.15 -7.71
C GLY A 136 -52.91 32.68 -8.00
N GLU A 137 -52.69 33.97 -7.81
CA GLU A 137 -51.43 34.65 -8.10
C GLU A 137 -50.37 34.45 -7.02
N ASN A 138 -49.12 34.11 -7.40
CA ASN A 138 -47.93 34.78 -6.86
C ASN A 138 -46.62 34.52 -7.66
N LYS A 139 -46.08 35.64 -8.17
CA LYS A 139 -44.66 35.97 -8.47
C LYS A 139 -43.70 35.56 -7.32
N GLU A 140 -42.36 35.51 -7.37
CA GLU A 140 -41.23 35.68 -8.34
C GLU A 140 -39.94 35.29 -7.54
N ASP A 141 -38.74 34.96 -8.05
CA ASP A 141 -38.16 34.73 -9.39
C ASP A 141 -36.80 33.98 -9.23
N SER A 142 -36.15 33.61 -10.35
CA SER A 142 -34.69 33.59 -10.57
C SER A 142 -33.82 32.35 -10.24
N THR A 143 -33.37 31.73 -11.34
CA THR A 143 -31.96 31.78 -11.81
C THR A 143 -30.85 31.02 -11.06
N GLN A 144 -30.44 29.90 -11.70
CA GLN A 144 -29.07 29.32 -11.80
C GLN A 144 -28.47 28.52 -10.61
N PRO A 145 -27.64 27.49 -10.90
CA PRO A 145 -27.02 26.65 -9.90
C PRO A 145 -25.72 27.25 -9.34
N ALA A 146 -25.57 27.24 -8.02
CA ALA A 146 -24.35 27.65 -7.35
C ALA A 146 -23.28 26.55 -7.45
N ILE A 147 -22.44 26.62 -8.49
CA ILE A 147 -21.13 25.96 -8.51
C ILE A 147 -20.28 26.64 -7.43
N LEU A 148 -20.01 25.93 -6.33
CA LEU A 148 -18.94 26.30 -5.40
C LEU A 148 -17.95 25.15 -5.25
N THR A 149 -16.89 25.28 -6.04
CA THR A 149 -15.57 24.72 -5.86
C THR A 149 -15.17 24.55 -4.39
N SER A 150 -15.02 23.30 -3.96
CA SER A 150 -13.89 22.89 -3.13
C SER A 150 -13.24 21.68 -3.79
N ALA A 151 -12.34 21.95 -4.72
CA ALA A 151 -11.41 20.93 -5.20
C ALA A 151 -10.43 20.64 -4.06
N ASP A 152 -10.78 19.72 -3.17
CA ASP A 152 -9.80 19.09 -2.29
C ASP A 152 -8.83 18.31 -3.18
N PRO A 153 -7.53 18.67 -3.23
CA PRO A 153 -6.55 17.78 -3.80
C PRO A 153 -6.44 16.60 -2.84
N SER A 154 -7.11 15.49 -3.17
CA SER A 154 -6.96 14.21 -2.49
C SER A 154 -5.47 13.87 -2.49
N PHE A 155 -4.83 14.13 -1.34
CA PHE A 155 -3.39 14.04 -1.22
C PHE A 155 -3.03 12.56 -1.35
N SER A 156 -2.57 12.15 -2.54
CA SER A 156 -2.28 10.74 -2.81
C SER A 156 -1.05 10.33 -2.00
N ILE A 157 -1.29 9.80 -0.80
CA ILE A 157 -0.29 9.55 0.24
C ILE A 157 0.79 8.55 -0.24
N PHE A 158 0.51 7.80 -1.30
CA PHE A 158 1.44 6.87 -1.94
C PHE A 158 2.44 7.51 -2.91
N GLY A 159 2.28 8.78 -3.29
CA GLY A 159 3.15 9.47 -4.25
C GLY A 159 4.56 9.83 -3.76
N LEU A 160 4.92 9.55 -2.50
CA LEU A 160 6.18 9.97 -1.89
C LEU A 160 7.06 8.81 -1.38
N PHE A 161 7.22 7.77 -2.20
CA PHE A 161 8.31 6.78 -2.04
C PHE A 161 9.30 6.82 -3.21
N CYS A 162 9.79 8.02 -3.52
CA CYS A 162 11.10 8.12 -4.12
C CYS A 162 12.12 7.67 -3.06
N PHE A 163 12.63 6.44 -3.18
CA PHE A 163 13.86 6.02 -2.48
C PHE A 163 15.04 6.78 -3.10
N SER A 164 15.07 8.10 -2.91
CA SER A 164 16.29 8.86 -3.11
C SER A 164 17.31 8.29 -2.13
N ALA A 165 18.37 7.72 -2.69
CA ALA A 165 19.51 7.27 -1.91
C ALA A 165 20.18 8.51 -1.34
N LEU A 166 19.64 9.02 -0.22
CA LEU A 166 20.24 10.07 0.55
C LEU A 166 21.58 9.52 1.04
N ALA A 167 22.64 9.87 0.33
CA ALA A 167 24.01 9.48 0.61
C ALA A 167 24.43 10.13 1.94
N ARG A 168 23.98 9.53 3.03
CA ARG A 168 24.44 9.84 4.38
C ARG A 168 25.88 9.38 4.45
N GLU A 169 26.80 10.32 4.25
CA GLU A 169 28.22 10.12 4.52
C GLU A 169 28.39 9.75 6.00
N THR A 170 28.39 8.44 6.25
CA THR A 170 28.65 7.91 7.58
C THR A 170 30.16 7.82 7.71
N SER A 171 30.73 8.75 8.50
CA SER A 171 32.17 8.85 8.73
C SER A 171 32.67 7.71 9.61
N TRP A 172 32.71 6.50 9.04
CA TRP A 172 33.30 5.33 9.67
C TRP A 172 34.81 5.45 9.59
N LYS A 173 35.47 5.55 10.76
CA LYS A 173 36.93 5.61 10.85
C LYS A 173 37.55 4.22 10.68
N ILE A 174 37.40 3.67 9.48
CA ILE A 174 37.85 2.31 9.13
C ILE A 174 39.37 2.28 9.07
N LYS A 175 40.00 1.49 9.94
CA LYS A 175 41.44 1.23 9.88
C LYS A 175 41.72 0.24 8.75
N ILE A 176 42.08 0.75 7.58
CA ILE A 176 42.49 -0.05 6.42
C ILE A 176 43.85 -0.72 6.75
N ASN A 177 43.91 -2.04 6.66
CA ASN A 177 45.15 -2.82 6.78
C ASN A 177 45.97 -2.72 5.48
N ASP A 178 47.29 -2.87 5.53
CA ASP A 178 48.16 -2.74 4.36
C ASP A 178 47.80 -3.71 3.23
N GLN A 179 47.36 -4.94 3.55
CA GLN A 179 46.83 -5.88 2.56
C GLN A 179 45.58 -5.36 1.83
N LYS A 180 44.68 -4.65 2.55
CA LYS A 180 43.48 -4.03 1.95
C LYS A 180 43.85 -2.81 1.12
N LYS A 181 44.87 -2.05 1.54
CA LYS A 181 45.41 -0.92 0.77
C LYS A 181 46.00 -1.43 -0.57
N LYS A 182 46.83 -2.48 -0.54
CA LYS A 182 47.41 -3.08 -1.75
C LYS A 182 46.33 -3.66 -2.69
N LEU A 183 45.27 -4.26 -2.16
CA LEU A 183 44.15 -4.73 -2.97
C LEU A 183 43.45 -3.56 -3.69
N MET A 184 43.22 -2.45 -3.00
CA MET A 184 42.59 -1.26 -3.59
C MET A 184 43.47 -0.60 -4.67
N GLU A 185 44.78 -0.60 -4.48
CA GLU A 185 45.77 -0.16 -5.47
C GLU A 185 45.77 -1.07 -6.71
N ASN A 186 45.76 -2.38 -6.54
CA ASN A 186 45.65 -3.33 -7.66
C ASN A 186 44.35 -3.16 -8.45
N ILE A 187 43.21 -2.87 -7.79
CA ILE A 187 41.93 -2.62 -8.47
C ILE A 187 42.03 -1.35 -9.33
N LEU A 188 42.56 -0.25 -8.79
CA LEU A 188 42.77 1.00 -9.54
C LEU A 188 43.71 0.80 -10.73
N LEU A 189 44.82 0.08 -10.54
CA LEU A 189 45.77 -0.20 -11.62
C LEU A 189 45.20 -1.11 -12.72
N TYR A 190 44.26 -2.00 -12.38
CA TYR A 190 43.56 -2.83 -13.36
C TYR A 190 42.56 -2.02 -14.19
N GLU A 191 41.75 -1.16 -13.55
CA GLU A 191 40.82 -0.25 -14.25
C GLU A 191 41.54 0.81 -15.11
N GLU A 192 42.80 1.13 -14.79
CA GLU A 192 43.66 2.03 -15.58
C GLU A 192 44.48 1.31 -16.68
N ASP A 193 44.18 0.03 -17.00
CA ASP A 193 44.91 -0.84 -17.94
C ASP A 193 46.43 -0.97 -17.64
N LYS A 194 46.86 -0.66 -16.41
CA LYS A 194 48.27 -0.70 -15.96
C LYS A 194 48.71 -2.06 -15.43
N LEU A 195 47.78 -2.99 -15.23
CA LEU A 195 48.06 -4.39 -14.91
C LEU A 195 47.52 -5.27 -16.04
N ASN A 196 48.36 -6.15 -16.58
CA ASN A 196 47.92 -7.12 -17.57
C ASN A 196 47.26 -8.32 -16.87
N SER A 197 46.17 -8.85 -17.44
CA SER A 197 45.43 -9.97 -16.85
C SER A 197 46.24 -11.27 -16.75
N SER A 198 47.38 -11.37 -17.45
CA SER A 198 48.33 -12.48 -17.33
C SER A 198 49.04 -12.55 -15.97
N GLU A 199 49.45 -11.44 -15.37
CA GLU A 199 50.24 -11.44 -14.11
C GLU A 199 49.42 -11.89 -12.88
N LEU A 200 48.08 -11.82 -12.95
CA LEU A 200 47.21 -12.25 -11.86
C LEU A 200 47.04 -13.79 -11.79
N PHE A 201 47.44 -14.50 -12.86
CA PHE A 201 47.21 -15.94 -13.03
C PHE A 201 48.46 -16.72 -13.51
N GLU A 202 49.66 -16.17 -13.40
CA GLU A 202 50.88 -16.98 -13.53
C GLU A 202 50.90 -18.07 -12.44
N SER A 203 51.03 -19.32 -12.88
CA SER A 203 51.01 -20.55 -12.07
C SER A 203 52.38 -21.22 -12.07
#